data_AF-B8C7U2-F1
#
_entry.id   AF-B8C7U2-F1
#
_cell.length_a   1.000
_cell.length_b   1.000
_cell.length_c   1.000
_cell.angle_alpha   90.00
_cell.angle_beta   90.00
_cell.angle_gamma   90.00
#
_symmetry.space_group_name_H-M   'P 1'
#
loop_
_entity.id
_entity.type
_entity.pdbx_description
1 polymer ?
#
loop_
_entity_poly.entity_id
_entity_poly.type
_entity_poly.pdbx_seq_one_letter_code
_entity_poly.pdbx_strand_id
1 'polypeptide(L)'
;QSGEYVGIYFDQSRGMGTGRYQSQIYNCNKKYHLGTYILACDAARAYDEGARAVKGDDWKFNFSSVKSHEDVRMEEILRAHIKEYVDRAKDHQLHPIAQNNSCYIGLCKRRNRYQAALTFNKRKLCLGTYRLATDAARAYDEVTKVLRGSDAETNF
;
A
#
# COMPACT_ATOMS: atom_id res chain seq x y z
N GLN A 1 10.85 14.81 8.31
CA GLN A 1 10.82 14.10 7.01
C GLN A 1 10.37 12.67 7.27
N SER A 2 9.57 12.04 6.39
CA SER A 2 9.05 10.67 6.57
C SER A 2 10.12 9.57 6.43
N GLY A 3 11.40 9.92 6.19
CA GLY A 3 12.52 9.00 6.04
C GLY A 3 12.56 8.27 4.70
N GLU A 4 11.40 8.00 4.09
CA GLU A 4 11.26 7.20 2.86
C GLU A 4 11.42 8.03 1.58
N TYR A 5 10.94 9.27 1.57
CA TYR A 5 10.95 10.15 0.40
C TYR A 5 11.56 11.51 0.71
N VAL A 6 12.22 12.10 -0.29
CA VAL A 6 12.78 13.45 -0.24
C VAL A 6 11.65 14.47 -0.26
N GLY A 7 11.71 15.45 0.64
CA GLY A 7 10.74 16.54 0.71
C GLY A 7 9.39 16.18 1.34
N ILE A 8 9.22 14.95 1.83
CA ILE A 8 7.95 14.47 2.39
C ILE A 8 7.97 14.49 3.91
N TYR A 9 6.91 15.02 4.51
CA TYR A 9 6.76 15.18 5.96
C TYR A 9 5.43 14.56 6.40
N PHE A 10 5.49 13.76 7.45
CA PHE A 10 4.30 13.12 8.02
C PHE A 10 3.72 13.98 9.14
N ASP A 11 2.44 14.29 9.04
CA ASP A 11 1.66 15.01 10.04
C ASP A 11 0.87 14.02 10.89
N GLN A 12 1.34 13.81 12.13
CA GLN A 12 0.76 12.89 13.10
C GLN A 12 -0.58 13.40 13.67
N SER A 13 -0.86 14.70 13.56
CA SER A 13 -2.08 15.30 14.14
C SER A 13 -3.35 14.97 13.36
N ARG A 14 -3.19 14.50 12.12
CA ARG A 14 -4.29 14.26 11.17
C ARG A 14 -4.82 12.82 11.26
N GLY A 15 -6.14 12.65 11.12
CA GLY A 15 -6.85 11.36 11.21
C GLY A 15 -6.61 10.40 10.03
N MET A 16 -6.96 9.13 10.17
CA MET A 16 -6.73 8.12 9.13
C MET A 16 -7.64 8.43 7.93
N GLY A 17 -7.12 8.32 6.71
CA GLY A 17 -7.85 8.75 5.50
C GLY A 17 -7.82 10.25 5.21
N THR A 18 -7.07 11.05 5.99
CA THR A 18 -6.83 12.46 5.68
C THR A 18 -5.42 12.67 5.12
N GLY A 19 -5.19 13.78 4.41
CA GLY A 19 -3.89 14.08 3.80
C GLY A 19 -2.81 14.36 4.85
N ARG A 20 -2.12 13.32 5.32
CA ARG A 20 -1.07 13.37 6.36
C ARG A 20 0.33 13.57 5.80
N TYR A 21 0.54 13.26 4.52
CA TYR A 21 1.84 13.41 3.88
C TYR A 21 1.90 14.77 3.19
N GLN A 22 2.73 15.65 3.73
CA GLN A 22 2.95 16.99 3.19
C GLN A 22 4.15 16.97 2.26
N SER A 23 3.95 17.45 1.04
CA SER A 23 5.03 17.69 0.09
C SER A 23 5.57 19.10 0.25
N GLN A 24 6.87 19.24 0.45
CA GLN A 24 7.53 20.51 0.70
C GLN A 24 8.86 20.61 -0.07
N ILE A 25 9.11 21.75 -0.70
CA ILE A 25 10.36 22.04 -1.41
C ILE A 25 11.02 23.32 -0.87
N TYR A 26 12.34 23.34 -0.83
CA TYR A 26 13.12 24.53 -0.47
C TYR A 26 13.75 25.14 -1.73
N ASN A 27 13.50 26.44 -1.94
CA ASN A 27 14.19 27.21 -2.96
C ASN A 27 14.66 28.56 -2.40
N CYS A 28 15.94 28.89 -2.60
CA CYS A 28 16.58 30.10 -2.08
C CYS A 28 16.28 30.34 -0.59
N ASN A 29 16.47 29.32 0.27
CA ASN A 29 16.16 29.33 1.71
C ASN A 29 14.68 29.56 2.08
N LYS A 30 13.77 29.62 1.11
CA LYS A 30 12.33 29.71 1.35
C LYS A 30 11.68 28.35 1.15
N LYS A 31 10.77 28.01 2.06
CA LYS A 31 9.99 26.78 2.03
C LYS A 31 8.68 26.98 1.29
N TYR A 32 8.36 26.06 0.39
CA TYR A 32 7.12 26.04 -0.38
C TYR A 32 6.36 24.75 -0.09
N HIS A 33 5.07 24.88 0.16
CA HIS A 33 4.18 23.74 0.37
C HIS A 33 3.51 23.36 -0.96
N LEU A 34 3.69 22.13 -1.39
CA LEU A 34 3.19 21.60 -2.67
C LEU A 34 1.86 20.84 -2.51
N GLY A 35 1.39 20.64 -1.27
CA GLY A 35 0.11 20.02 -0.97
C GLY A 35 0.19 18.95 0.11
N THR A 36 -0.99 18.44 0.48
CA THR A 36 -1.17 17.34 1.44
C THR A 36 -1.85 16.16 0.78
N TYR A 37 -1.31 14.96 1.00
CA TYR A 37 -1.71 13.73 0.33
C TYR A 37 -1.94 12.61 1.35
N ILE A 38 -2.83 11.68 1.00
CA ILE A 38 -3.13 10.51 1.83
C ILE A 38 -2.01 9.48 1.71
N LEU A 39 -1.44 9.33 0.51
CA LEU A 39 -0.33 8.42 0.23
C LEU A 39 1.00 9.16 0.24
N ALA A 40 2.04 8.51 0.77
CA ALA A 40 3.39 9.04 0.78
C ALA A 40 3.96 9.16 -0.64
N CYS A 41 3.70 8.15 -1.49
CA CYS A 41 4.16 8.14 -2.88
C CYS A 41 3.57 9.29 -3.71
N ASP A 42 2.31 9.65 -3.51
CA ASP A 42 1.68 10.79 -4.20
C ASP A 42 2.33 12.11 -3.81
N ALA A 43 2.60 12.29 -2.52
CA ALA A 43 3.31 13.46 -2.03
C ALA A 43 4.71 13.56 -2.65
N ALA A 44 5.41 12.42 -2.75
CA ALA A 44 6.72 12.29 -3.37
C ALA A 44 6.70 12.61 -4.86
N ARG A 45 5.67 12.18 -5.59
CA ARG A 45 5.49 12.56 -7.01
C ARG A 45 5.25 14.06 -7.17
N ALA A 46 4.42 14.66 -6.32
CA ALA A 46 4.22 16.11 -6.33
C ALA A 46 5.52 16.87 -6.01
N TYR A 47 6.36 16.32 -5.12
CA TYR A 47 7.70 16.87 -4.88
C TYR A 47 8.56 16.81 -6.15
N ASP A 48 8.58 15.66 -6.85
CA ASP A 48 9.37 15.51 -8.07
C ASP A 48 8.94 16.46 -9.19
N GLU A 49 7.63 16.66 -9.36
CA GLU A 49 7.07 17.63 -10.31
C GLU A 49 7.45 19.06 -9.95
N GLY A 50 7.32 19.45 -8.67
CA GLY A 50 7.74 20.77 -8.18
C GLY A 50 9.25 20.98 -8.27
N ALA A 51 10.04 19.95 -7.99
CA ALA A 51 11.49 20.01 -8.09
C ALA A 51 11.96 20.15 -9.54
N ARG A 52 11.32 19.44 -10.48
CA ARG A 52 11.63 19.59 -11.91
C ARG A 52 11.38 21.01 -12.40
N ALA A 53 10.26 21.60 -11.97
CA ALA A 53 9.91 22.97 -12.32
C ALA A 53 10.85 24.04 -11.73
N VAL A 54 11.40 23.82 -10.53
CA VAL A 54 12.13 24.85 -9.76
C VAL A 54 13.65 24.65 -9.76
N LYS A 55 14.13 23.40 -9.89
CA LYS A 55 15.55 23.03 -9.76
C LYS A 55 16.15 22.51 -11.07
N GLY A 56 15.33 22.08 -12.03
CA GLY A 56 15.79 21.45 -13.27
C GLY A 56 16.00 19.94 -13.17
N ASP A 57 16.43 19.33 -14.27
CA ASP A 57 16.47 17.87 -14.45
C ASP A 57 17.64 17.17 -13.74
N ASP A 58 18.66 17.91 -13.32
CA ASP A 58 19.80 17.36 -12.56
C ASP A 58 19.49 17.18 -11.06
N TRP A 59 18.28 17.53 -10.64
CA TRP A 59 17.88 17.42 -9.24
C TRP A 59 17.57 15.97 -8.85
N LYS A 60 17.74 15.68 -7.55
CA LYS A 60 17.41 14.36 -7.00
C LYS A 60 15.88 14.18 -6.91
N PHE A 61 15.35 13.28 -7.73
CA PHE A 61 13.95 12.85 -7.73
C PHE A 61 13.74 11.55 -6.92
N ASN A 62 12.51 11.33 -6.47
CA ASN A 62 12.08 10.13 -5.77
C ASN A 62 11.80 8.96 -6.72
N PHE A 63 11.21 9.24 -7.90
CA PHE A 63 10.86 8.24 -8.89
C PHE A 63 11.60 8.45 -10.21
N SER A 64 12.16 7.37 -10.75
CA SER A 64 12.82 7.38 -12.07
C SER A 64 11.85 7.34 -13.25
N SER A 65 10.60 6.93 -13.02
CA SER A 65 9.57 6.85 -14.06
C SER A 65 8.17 6.85 -13.45
N VAL A 66 7.17 7.21 -14.27
CA VAL A 66 5.74 7.11 -13.91
C VAL A 66 5.38 5.68 -13.49
N LYS A 67 5.90 4.68 -14.20
CA LYS A 67 5.64 3.27 -13.88
C LYS A 67 6.16 2.89 -12.50
N SER A 68 7.35 3.37 -12.12
CA SER A 68 7.88 3.15 -10.77
C SER A 68 7.03 3.78 -9.69
N HIS A 69 6.44 4.95 -9.95
CA HIS A 69 5.48 5.58 -9.04
C HIS A 69 4.21 4.74 -8.92
N GLU A 70 3.61 4.32 -10.04
CA GLU A 70 2.37 3.53 -10.04
C GLU A 70 2.53 2.19 -9.31
N ASP A 71 3.65 1.49 -9.53
CA ASP A 71 3.93 0.21 -8.84
C ASP A 71 3.97 0.40 -7.30
N VAL A 72 4.61 1.47 -6.83
CA VAL A 72 4.69 1.80 -5.39
C VAL A 72 3.35 2.29 -4.85
N ARG A 73 2.63 3.10 -5.62
CA ARG A 73 1.30 3.60 -5.28
C ARG A 73 0.32 2.45 -5.04
N MET A 74 0.30 1.48 -5.95
CA MET A 74 -0.54 0.28 -5.82
C MET A 74 -0.16 -0.55 -4.59
N GLU A 75 1.14 -0.70 -4.32
CA GLU A 75 1.63 -1.41 -3.14
C GLU A 75 1.25 -0.69 -1.83
N GLU A 76 1.33 0.64 -1.79
CA GLU A 76 0.96 1.44 -0.62
C GLU A 76 -0.55 1.38 -0.35
N ILE A 77 -1.38 1.53 -1.39
CA ILE A 77 -2.84 1.36 -1.31
C ILE A 77 -3.19 -0.03 -0.78
N LEU A 78 -2.54 -1.06 -1.32
CA LEU A 78 -2.79 -2.43 -0.91
C LEU A 78 -2.43 -2.66 0.56
N ARG A 79 -1.26 -2.17 0.99
CA ARG A 79 -0.84 -2.27 2.40
C ARG A 79 -1.82 -1.57 3.33
N ALA A 80 -2.33 -0.41 2.95
CA ALA A 80 -3.35 0.31 3.72
C ALA A 80 -4.64 -0.51 3.83
N HIS A 81 -5.12 -1.09 2.72
CA HIS A 81 -6.32 -1.93 2.71
C HIS A 81 -6.17 -3.20 3.58
N ILE A 82 -5.03 -3.90 3.46
CA ILE A 82 -4.72 -5.07 4.30
C ILE A 82 -4.72 -4.69 5.78
N LYS A 83 -4.10 -3.55 6.13
CA LYS A 83 -4.03 -3.09 7.51
C LYS A 83 -5.44 -2.86 8.08
N GLU A 84 -6.32 -2.21 7.33
CA GLU A 84 -7.71 -1.99 7.72
C GLU A 84 -8.46 -3.32 7.92
N TYR A 85 -8.31 -4.27 7.00
CA TYR A 85 -8.92 -5.59 7.13
C TYR A 85 -8.44 -6.34 8.37
N VAL A 86 -7.12 -6.35 8.60
CA VAL A 86 -6.51 -7.00 9.78
C VAL A 86 -6.97 -6.34 11.08
N ASP A 87 -7.08 -5.01 11.12
CA ASP A 87 -7.55 -4.30 12.31
C ASP A 87 -9.04 -4.59 12.58
N ARG A 88 -9.90 -4.64 11.56
CA ARG A 88 -11.30 -5.10 11.70
C ARG A 88 -11.41 -6.56 12.17
N ALA A 89 -10.57 -7.44 11.65
CA ALA A 89 -10.54 -8.84 12.01
C ALA A 89 -10.01 -9.09 13.44
N LYS A 90 -9.26 -8.16 14.03
CA LYS A 90 -8.87 -8.21 15.45
C LYS A 90 -10.00 -7.77 16.38
N ASP A 91 -10.82 -6.82 15.94
CA ASP A 91 -11.90 -6.23 16.73
C ASP A 91 -13.12 -7.15 16.81
N HIS A 92 -13.44 -7.85 15.73
CA HIS A 92 -14.47 -8.88 15.74
C HIS A 92 -13.89 -10.26 16.11
N GLN A 93 -14.49 -10.94 17.08
CA GLN A 93 -14.32 -12.39 17.33
C GLN A 93 -14.90 -13.22 16.16
N LEU A 94 -14.39 -13.05 14.93
CA LEU A 94 -14.78 -13.88 13.79
C LEU A 94 -14.17 -15.27 13.96
N HIS A 95 -14.85 -16.14 14.70
CA HIS A 95 -14.72 -17.59 14.62
C HIS A 95 -16.06 -18.23 15.04
N PRO A 96 -16.51 -19.39 14.49
CA PRO A 96 -15.87 -20.22 13.45
C PRO A 96 -16.83 -20.81 12.38
N ILE A 97 -16.31 -21.15 11.20
CA ILE A 97 -16.56 -22.50 10.62
C ILE A 97 -15.23 -23.02 10.10
N ALA A 98 -14.70 -24.05 10.77
CA ALA A 98 -13.55 -24.79 10.29
C ALA A 98 -13.97 -25.61 9.06
N GLN A 99 -13.87 -25.02 7.87
CA GLN A 99 -13.77 -25.82 6.66
C GLN A 99 -12.30 -26.03 6.34
N ASN A 100 -11.89 -27.28 6.53
CA ASN A 100 -10.57 -27.81 6.27
C ASN A 100 -10.32 -27.85 4.75
N ASN A 101 -10.15 -26.69 4.11
CA ASN A 101 -9.86 -26.61 2.69
C ASN A 101 -8.49 -25.94 2.48
N SER A 102 -7.46 -26.77 2.45
CA SER A 102 -6.10 -26.41 2.04
C SER A 102 -5.96 -26.11 0.53
N CYS A 103 -7.07 -25.95 -0.19
CA CYS A 103 -7.12 -25.81 -1.65
C CYS A 103 -7.40 -24.38 -2.16
N TYR A 104 -7.39 -23.37 -1.30
CA TYR A 104 -7.58 -21.99 -1.74
C TYR A 104 -6.34 -21.43 -2.46
N ILE A 105 -6.58 -20.82 -3.63
CA ILE A 105 -5.64 -20.11 -4.48
C ILE A 105 -4.97 -18.99 -3.68
N GLY A 106 -3.66 -18.87 -3.84
CA GLY A 106 -2.88 -17.82 -3.17
C GLY A 106 -2.59 -18.06 -1.69
N LEU A 107 -2.94 -19.24 -1.14
CA LEU A 107 -2.61 -19.59 0.24
C LEU A 107 -1.39 -20.49 0.37
N CYS A 108 -0.62 -20.24 1.42
CA CYS A 108 0.48 -21.09 1.87
C CYS A 108 0.26 -21.44 3.35
N LYS A 109 0.07 -22.72 3.67
CA LYS A 109 0.02 -23.17 5.07
C LYS A 109 1.43 -23.12 5.68
N ARG A 110 1.54 -22.49 6.85
CA ARG A 110 2.78 -22.34 7.62
C ARG A 110 2.49 -22.72 9.08
N ARG A 111 2.89 -23.95 9.46
CA ARG A 111 2.56 -24.56 10.77
C ARG A 111 1.04 -24.50 11.01
N ASN A 112 0.60 -23.74 12.02
CA ASN A 112 -0.80 -23.58 12.41
C ASN A 112 -1.44 -22.28 11.88
N ARG A 113 -0.85 -21.65 10.85
CA ARG A 113 -1.37 -20.42 10.23
C ARG A 113 -1.43 -20.54 8.71
N TYR A 114 -2.31 -19.76 8.10
CA TYR A 114 -2.47 -19.65 6.65
C TYR A 114 -1.96 -18.28 6.19
N GLN A 115 -0.96 -18.28 5.32
CA GLN A 115 -0.41 -17.06 4.73
C GLN A 115 -1.06 -16.82 3.38
N ALA A 116 -1.71 -15.68 3.20
CA ALA A 116 -2.19 -15.24 1.89
C ALA A 116 -1.08 -14.49 1.17
N ALA A 117 -0.83 -14.85 -0.08
CA ALA A 117 0.17 -14.21 -0.92
C ALA A 117 -0.24 -14.23 -2.40
N LEU A 118 0.06 -13.14 -3.08
CA LEU A 118 -0.26 -12.91 -4.48
C LEU A 118 1.01 -12.53 -5.22
N THR A 119 1.18 -13.04 -6.43
CA THR A 119 2.21 -12.53 -7.34
C THR A 119 1.57 -11.50 -8.27
N PHE A 120 2.06 -10.27 -8.21
CA PHE A 120 1.66 -9.16 -9.08
C PHE A 120 2.93 -8.45 -9.59
N ASN A 121 2.98 -8.11 -10.88
CA ASN A 121 4.15 -7.50 -11.53
C ASN A 121 5.49 -8.20 -11.22
N LYS A 122 5.50 -9.55 -11.26
CA LYS A 122 6.67 -10.42 -10.94
C LYS A 122 7.19 -10.28 -9.50
N ARG A 123 6.45 -9.63 -8.60
CA ARG A 123 6.76 -9.50 -7.17
C ARG A 123 5.73 -10.28 -6.35
N LYS A 124 6.19 -10.95 -5.30
CA LYS A 124 5.32 -11.67 -4.36
C LYS A 124 4.91 -10.73 -3.23
N LEU A 125 3.64 -10.36 -3.19
CA LEU A 125 3.02 -9.61 -2.10
C LEU A 125 2.46 -10.56 -1.05
N CYS A 126 2.88 -10.40 0.19
CA CYS A 126 2.33 -11.15 1.33
C CYS A 126 1.18 -10.34 1.94
N LEU A 127 -0.03 -10.86 1.85
CA LEU A 127 -1.28 -10.19 2.25
C LEU A 127 -1.61 -10.36 3.74
N GLY A 128 -0.79 -11.13 4.46
CA GLY A 128 -0.94 -11.37 5.90
C GLY A 128 -0.90 -12.84 6.26
N THR A 129 -0.94 -13.12 7.56
CA THR A 129 -1.03 -14.47 8.12
C THR A 129 -2.25 -14.57 9.02
N TYR A 130 -3.09 -15.57 8.77
CA TYR A 130 -4.40 -15.74 9.38
C TYR A 130 -4.47 -17.09 10.10
N ARG A 131 -5.40 -17.22 11.05
CA ARG A 131 -5.65 -18.49 11.74
C ARG A 131 -6.50 -19.42 10.90
N LEU A 132 -7.49 -18.89 10.18
CA LEU A 132 -8.36 -19.66 9.28
C LEU A 132 -7.91 -19.55 7.83
N ALA A 133 -8.12 -20.63 7.08
CA ALA A 133 -7.91 -20.66 5.63
C ALA A 133 -8.92 -19.76 4.91
N THR A 134 -10.17 -19.73 5.37
CA THR A 134 -11.26 -18.93 4.79
C THR A 134 -10.99 -17.43 4.86
N ASP A 135 -10.47 -16.94 6.00
CA ASP A 135 -10.17 -15.51 6.17
C ASP A 135 -9.00 -15.10 5.30
N ALA A 136 -8.00 -15.98 5.18
CA ALA A 136 -6.88 -15.76 4.29
C ALA A 136 -7.32 -15.74 2.82
N ALA A 137 -8.24 -16.64 2.42
CA ALA A 137 -8.77 -16.72 1.07
C ALA A 137 -9.62 -15.49 0.72
N ARG A 138 -10.47 -15.01 1.64
CA ARG A 138 -11.23 -13.76 1.44
C ARG A 138 -10.31 -12.56 1.29
N ALA A 139 -9.27 -12.46 2.13
CA ALA A 139 -8.27 -11.42 2.00
C ALA A 139 -7.53 -11.50 0.65
N TYR A 140 -7.25 -12.72 0.15
CA TYR A 140 -6.69 -12.90 -1.18
C TYR A 140 -7.65 -12.43 -2.28
N ASP A 141 -8.92 -12.78 -2.21
CA ASP A 141 -9.91 -12.45 -3.24
C ASP A 141 -10.19 -10.96 -3.34
N GLU A 142 -10.38 -10.28 -2.21
CA GLU A 142 -10.58 -8.83 -2.18
C GLU A 142 -9.40 -8.11 -2.84
N VAL A 143 -8.19 -8.52 -2.49
CA VAL A 143 -6.97 -7.96 -3.06
C VAL A 143 -6.81 -8.30 -4.54
N THR A 144 -7.14 -9.52 -4.93
CA THR A 144 -7.01 -9.97 -6.32
C THR A 144 -8.03 -9.28 -7.22
N LYS A 145 -9.26 -9.05 -6.74
CA LYS A 145 -10.28 -8.23 -7.40
C LYS A 145 -9.80 -6.79 -7.61
N VAL A 146 -9.19 -6.19 -6.59
CA VAL A 146 -8.64 -4.83 -6.70
C VAL A 146 -7.50 -4.76 -7.72
N LEU A 147 -6.66 -5.79 -7.80
CA LEU A 147 -5.46 -5.77 -8.65
C LEU A 147 -5.66 -6.26 -10.07
N ARG A 148 -6.61 -7.18 -10.31
CA ARG A 148 -6.86 -7.81 -11.61
C ARG A 148 -8.24 -7.47 -12.20
N GLY A 149 -9.12 -6.82 -11.44
CA GLY A 149 -10.46 -6.47 -11.90
C GLY A 149 -11.27 -7.71 -12.28
N SER A 150 -11.82 -7.71 -13.50
CA SER A 150 -12.63 -8.81 -14.05
C SER A 150 -11.86 -10.11 -14.29
N ASP A 151 -10.52 -10.04 -14.42
CA ASP A 151 -9.65 -11.20 -14.65
C ASP A 151 -9.11 -11.81 -13.35
N ALA A 152 -9.74 -11.45 -12.21
CA ALA A 152 -9.35 -11.94 -10.91
C ALA A 152 -9.75 -13.41 -10.72
N GLU A 153 -8.78 -14.29 -10.58
CA GLU A 153 -9.00 -15.65 -10.07
C GLU A 153 -9.27 -15.57 -8.56
N THR A 154 -10.53 -15.77 -8.17
CA THR A 154 -10.97 -15.73 -6.77
C THR A 154 -11.33 -17.12 -6.26
N ASN A 155 -11.30 -17.27 -4.94
CA ASN A 155 -11.70 -18.47 -4.22
C ASN A 155 -13.21 -18.54 -3.97
N PHE A 156 -13.88 -17.39 -3.94
CA PHE A 156 -15.32 -17.21 -3.71
C PHE A 156 -15.98 -16.36 -4.80
#